data_AF-A0A084B7B3-F1
#
_entry.id   AF-A0A084B7B3-F1
#
_cell.length_a   1.000
_cell.length_b   1.000
_cell.length_c   1.000
_cell.angle_alpha   90.00
_cell.angle_beta   90.00
_cell.angle_gamma   90.00
#
_symmetry.space_group_name_H-M   'P 1'
#
loop_
_entity.id
_entity.type
_entity.pdbx_description
1 polymer ?
#
loop_
_entity_poly.entity_id
_entity_poly.type
_entity_poly.pdbx_seq_one_letter_code
_entity_poly.pdbx_strand_id
1 'polypeptide(L)'
;MITPIYTLAEGKPVQDPTSSVVLRGPKVRGGALALLEDTPLIETLAHFHRERIPERVVHAKAAGAWGEFECTQDIIDWCPAALFSKVGKKTEILARLSTVAGEKDSSDTLRDIRGFALKFKTEEGNWDFVGNDLPVFFIRDPAKFLSLNRSHKRHPQTAVADSSMF
;
A
#
# COMPACT_ATOMS: atom_id res chain seq x y z
N MET A 1 29.39 -3.96 14.40
CA MET A 1 28.15 -4.50 13.81
C MET A 1 28.49 -5.81 13.12
N ILE A 2 27.71 -6.86 13.33
CA ILE A 2 27.92 -8.18 12.68
C ILE A 2 27.30 -8.10 11.28
N THR A 3 28.03 -8.55 10.26
CA THR A 3 27.51 -8.65 8.89
C THR A 3 26.36 -9.66 8.86
N PRO A 4 25.16 -9.30 8.37
CA PRO A 4 24.04 -10.24 8.30
C PRO A 4 24.37 -11.39 7.34
N ILE A 5 23.93 -12.60 7.69
CA ILE A 5 24.10 -13.82 6.89
C ILE A 5 22.86 -13.99 6.00
N TYR A 6 23.06 -14.25 4.71
CA TYR A 6 21.96 -14.57 3.79
C TYR A 6 21.40 -15.96 4.11
N THR A 7 20.08 -16.07 4.22
CA THR A 7 19.38 -17.31 4.64
C THR A 7 18.15 -17.56 3.78
N LEU A 8 17.68 -18.81 3.77
CA LEU A 8 16.33 -19.18 3.33
C LEU A 8 15.28 -18.66 4.33
N ALA A 9 14.00 -18.70 3.96
CA ALA A 9 12.89 -18.30 4.82
C ALA A 9 12.86 -19.05 6.16
N GLU A 10 13.32 -20.30 6.22
CA GLU A 10 13.43 -21.08 7.47
C GLU A 10 14.72 -20.81 8.26
N GLY A 11 15.56 -19.86 7.82
CA GLY A 11 16.77 -19.43 8.52
C GLY A 11 18.04 -20.24 8.21
N LYS A 12 17.99 -21.17 7.25
CA LYS A 12 19.18 -21.94 6.82
C LYS A 12 20.14 -21.03 6.04
N PRO A 13 21.42 -20.92 6.41
CA PRO A 13 22.40 -20.15 5.65
C PRO A 13 22.56 -20.66 4.21
N VAL A 14 22.56 -19.73 3.25
CA VAL A 14 22.84 -20.00 1.83
C VAL A 14 24.29 -19.62 1.55
N GLN A 15 25.06 -20.55 0.99
CA GLN A 15 26.49 -20.33 0.72
C GLN A 15 26.72 -19.35 -0.43
N ASP A 16 25.93 -19.45 -1.50
CA ASP A 16 25.99 -18.57 -2.66
C ASP A 16 24.56 -18.24 -3.15
N PRO A 17 24.07 -17.00 -2.94
CA PRO A 17 22.74 -16.58 -3.37
C PRO A 17 22.67 -16.20 -4.86
N THR A 18 23.78 -16.30 -5.60
CA THR A 18 23.87 -15.86 -7.00
C THR A 18 23.88 -17.00 -8.01
N SER A 19 23.91 -18.25 -7.54
CA SER A 19 23.94 -19.44 -8.38
C SER A 19 22.73 -20.34 -8.16
N SER A 20 22.48 -21.19 -9.15
CA SER A 20 21.50 -22.27 -9.08
C SER A 20 22.22 -23.62 -9.17
N VAL A 21 21.63 -24.63 -8.54
CA VAL A 21 22.08 -26.00 -8.60
C VAL A 21 21.65 -26.59 -9.94
N VAL A 22 22.65 -26.97 -10.74
CA VAL A 22 22.45 -27.50 -12.08
C VAL A 22 23.25 -28.77 -12.31
N LEU A 23 22.67 -29.74 -13.00
CA LEU A 23 23.38 -30.90 -13.53
C LEU A 23 24.05 -30.52 -14.86
N ARG A 24 25.37 -30.72 -14.91
CA ARG A 24 26.21 -30.57 -16.12
C ARG A 24 26.85 -31.91 -16.47
N GLY A 25 27.09 -32.18 -17.74
CA GLY A 25 27.88 -33.36 -18.15
C GLY A 25 27.81 -33.68 -19.64
N PRO A 26 28.60 -34.66 -20.12
CA PRO A 26 28.73 -34.99 -21.54
C PRO A 26 27.41 -35.44 -22.20
N LYS A 27 26.47 -35.96 -21.39
CA LYS A 27 25.14 -36.39 -21.84
C LYS A 27 24.10 -35.25 -21.83
N VAL A 28 24.38 -34.13 -21.16
CA VAL A 28 23.51 -32.95 -21.15
C VAL A 28 23.85 -32.11 -22.38
N ARG A 29 23.02 -32.21 -23.43
CA ARG A 29 23.18 -31.41 -24.64
C ARG A 29 22.36 -30.11 -24.50
N GLY A 30 22.95 -28.97 -24.87
CA GLY A 30 22.24 -27.68 -24.94
C GLY A 30 22.27 -26.81 -23.68
N GLY A 31 23.09 -27.12 -22.67
CA GLY A 31 23.25 -26.28 -21.48
C GLY A 31 23.39 -27.09 -20.19
N ALA A 32 22.72 -26.65 -19.13
CA ALA A 32 22.65 -27.33 -17.83
C ALA A 32 21.19 -27.59 -17.45
N LEU A 33 20.92 -28.65 -16.68
CA LEU A 33 19.57 -28.97 -16.19
C LEU A 33 19.42 -28.46 -14.76
N ALA A 34 18.48 -27.53 -14.51
CA ALA A 34 18.12 -27.13 -13.16
C ALA A 34 17.53 -28.31 -12.38
N LEU A 35 17.85 -28.40 -11.09
CA LEU A 35 17.42 -29.50 -10.24
C LEU A 35 16.28 -29.08 -9.31
N LEU A 36 15.30 -29.97 -9.11
CA LEU A 36 14.19 -29.72 -8.19
C LEU A 36 14.63 -29.69 -6.72
N GLU A 37 15.83 -30.17 -6.40
CA GLU A 37 16.42 -30.06 -5.07
C GLU A 37 16.88 -28.64 -4.72
N ASP A 38 16.97 -27.74 -5.72
CA ASP A 38 17.36 -26.34 -5.54
C ASP A 38 16.27 -25.53 -4.83
N THR A 39 16.21 -25.73 -3.50
CA THR A 39 15.28 -25.03 -2.61
C THR A 39 15.45 -23.50 -2.70
N PRO A 40 16.68 -22.93 -2.63
CA PRO A 40 16.86 -21.47 -2.79
C PRO A 40 16.25 -20.90 -4.06
N LEU A 41 16.42 -21.58 -5.20
CA LEU A 41 15.85 -21.15 -6.48
C LEU A 41 14.32 -21.18 -6.44
N ILE A 42 13.74 -22.31 -6.01
CA ILE A 42 12.29 -22.51 -5.99
C ILE A 42 11.62 -21.51 -5.06
N GLU A 43 12.17 -21.30 -3.87
CA GLU A 43 11.64 -20.39 -2.86
C GLU A 43 11.67 -18.93 -3.36
N THR A 44 12.81 -18.48 -3.89
CA THR A 44 12.97 -17.12 -4.43
C THR A 44 11.95 -16.84 -5.53
N LEU A 45 11.81 -17.78 -6.47
CA LEU A 45 10.84 -17.66 -7.57
C LEU A 45 9.39 -17.73 -7.05
N ALA A 46 9.09 -18.60 -6.09
CA ALA A 46 7.75 -18.74 -5.52
C ALA A 46 7.33 -17.46 -4.78
N HIS A 47 8.23 -16.84 -4.03
CA HIS A 47 7.95 -15.58 -3.33
C HIS A 47 7.75 -14.43 -4.33
N PHE A 48 8.64 -14.29 -5.32
CA PHE A 48 8.57 -13.22 -6.33
C PHE A 48 7.22 -13.17 -7.04
N HIS A 49 6.69 -14.31 -7.48
CA HIS A 49 5.38 -14.39 -8.15
C HIS A 49 4.19 -13.97 -7.26
N ARG A 50 4.40 -13.80 -5.95
CA ARG A 50 3.35 -13.47 -4.95
C ARG A 50 3.53 -12.10 -4.30
N GLU A 51 4.52 -11.31 -4.72
CA GLU A 51 4.78 -9.99 -4.12
C GLU A 51 3.65 -8.96 -4.36
N ARG A 52 2.82 -9.16 -5.38
CA ARG A 52 1.77 -8.20 -5.75
C ARG A 52 0.44 -8.62 -5.14
N ILE A 53 -0.10 -7.76 -4.27
CA ILE A 53 -1.49 -7.81 -3.79
C ILE A 53 -2.36 -6.84 -4.61
N PRO A 54 -3.70 -7.04 -4.65
CA PRO A 54 -4.59 -6.08 -5.29
C PRO A 54 -4.40 -4.66 -4.74
N GLU A 55 -4.37 -3.68 -5.64
CA GLU A 55 -4.40 -2.28 -5.22
C GLU A 55 -5.77 -1.89 -4.65
N ARG A 56 -5.84 -0.75 -3.97
CA ARG A 56 -7.14 -0.21 -3.52
C ARG A 56 -7.96 0.18 -4.76
N VAL A 57 -9.25 -0.15 -4.77
CA VAL A 57 -10.18 0.15 -5.88
C VAL A 57 -10.20 1.65 -6.23
N VAL A 58 -10.05 2.49 -5.21
CA VAL A 58 -9.85 3.94 -5.29
C VAL A 58 -8.70 4.31 -4.38
N HIS A 59 -8.08 5.47 -4.60
CA HIS A 59 -6.93 5.91 -3.81
C HIS A 59 -5.75 4.93 -3.83
N ALA A 60 -5.44 4.35 -5.00
CA ALA A 60 -4.38 3.37 -5.17
C ALA A 60 -2.98 4.00 -4.98
N LYS A 61 -2.69 5.09 -5.71
CA LYS A 61 -1.47 5.88 -5.60
C LYS A 61 -1.47 6.71 -4.31
N ALA A 62 -0.44 6.54 -3.50
CA ALA A 62 -0.34 7.22 -2.21
C ALA A 62 1.09 7.33 -1.68
N ALA A 63 1.30 8.28 -0.80
CA ALA A 63 2.43 8.37 0.10
C ALA A 63 1.94 8.27 1.56
N GLY A 64 2.82 7.87 2.47
CA GLY A 64 2.50 7.79 3.90
C GLY A 64 3.64 8.27 4.76
N ALA A 65 3.30 8.77 5.95
CA ALA A 65 4.26 9.26 6.92
C ALA A 65 3.75 9.00 8.34
N TRP A 66 4.68 8.69 9.25
CA TRP A 66 4.43 8.69 10.67
C TRP A 66 4.52 10.11 11.22
N GLY A 67 3.79 10.40 12.30
CA GLY A 67 3.85 11.68 12.98
C GLY A 67 3.18 11.65 14.34
N GLU A 68 2.94 12.83 14.89
CA GLU A 68 2.24 13.02 16.16
C GLU A 68 1.13 14.06 15.97
N PHE A 69 -0.04 13.78 16.53
CA PHE A 69 -1.07 14.77 16.80
C PHE A 69 -0.85 15.33 18.21
N GLU A 70 -0.93 16.65 18.38
CA GLU A 70 -0.88 17.32 19.68
C GLU A 70 -2.18 18.08 19.92
N CYS A 71 -2.86 17.78 21.03
CA CYS A 71 -4.06 18.50 21.43
C CYS A 71 -3.67 19.89 21.97
N THR A 72 -4.05 20.97 21.28
CA THR A 72 -3.62 22.33 21.64
C THR A 72 -4.66 23.13 22.42
N GLN A 73 -5.92 22.69 22.41
CA GLN A 73 -7.04 23.36 23.07
C GLN A 73 -7.92 22.34 23.78
N ASP A 74 -8.45 22.72 24.93
CA ASP A 74 -9.37 21.87 25.67
C ASP A 74 -10.75 21.90 24.99
N ILE A 75 -11.22 20.72 24.57
CA ILE A 75 -12.52 20.51 23.93
C ILE A 75 -13.30 19.39 24.61
N ILE A 76 -12.95 19.03 25.85
CA ILE A 76 -13.52 17.86 26.54
C ILE A 76 -15.04 17.95 26.70
N ASP A 77 -15.59 19.17 26.78
CA ASP A 77 -17.03 19.44 26.82
C ASP A 77 -17.77 19.01 25.54
N TRP A 78 -17.06 18.91 24.42
CA TRP A 78 -17.61 18.53 23.11
C TRP A 78 -17.32 17.06 22.79
N CYS A 79 -16.12 16.58 23.14
CA CYS A 79 -15.68 15.22 22.85
C CYS A 79 -14.76 14.71 23.97
N PRO A 80 -15.19 13.70 24.75
CA PRO A 80 -14.40 13.13 25.84
C PRO A 80 -13.37 12.09 25.38
N ALA A 81 -13.10 11.97 24.08
CA ALA A 81 -12.20 10.94 23.55
C ALA A 81 -10.77 11.09 24.10
N ALA A 82 -10.09 9.97 24.36
CA ALA A 82 -8.79 9.97 25.04
C ALA A 82 -7.75 10.89 24.40
N LEU A 83 -7.68 11.00 23.07
CA LEU A 83 -6.71 11.86 22.40
C LEU A 83 -6.87 13.37 22.70
N PHE A 84 -8.06 13.79 23.17
CA PHE A 84 -8.38 15.17 23.55
C PHE A 84 -8.35 15.41 25.06
N SER A 85 -8.06 14.38 25.87
CA SER A 85 -8.22 14.41 27.33
C SER A 85 -7.40 15.47 28.07
N LYS A 86 -6.38 16.06 27.42
CA LYS A 86 -5.51 17.09 28.00
C LYS A 86 -4.81 17.90 26.90
N VAL A 87 -4.71 19.21 27.10
CA VAL A 87 -3.83 20.08 26.30
C VAL A 87 -2.36 19.66 26.43
N GLY A 88 -1.65 19.61 25.31
CA GLY A 88 -0.30 19.09 25.17
C GLY A 88 -0.21 17.56 25.07
N LYS A 89 -1.33 16.83 25.11
CA LYS A 89 -1.32 15.38 24.89
C LYS A 89 -0.93 15.09 23.46
N LYS A 90 0.07 14.22 23.29
CA LYS A 90 0.54 13.73 22.01
C LYS A 90 -0.01 12.33 21.73
N THR A 91 -0.44 12.10 20.50
CA THR A 91 -0.95 10.82 20.00
C THR A 91 -0.21 10.44 18.73
N GLU A 92 0.36 9.24 18.67
CA GLU A 92 1.05 8.75 17.48
C GLU A 92 0.04 8.60 16.33
N ILE A 93 0.41 9.07 15.14
CA ILE A 93 -0.42 8.97 13.94
C ILE A 93 0.32 8.33 12.76
N LEU A 94 -0.44 7.64 11.92
CA LEU A 94 -0.03 7.26 10.58
C LEU A 94 -0.90 7.99 9.55
N ALA A 95 -0.27 8.81 8.72
CA ALA A 95 -0.92 9.49 7.62
C ALA A 95 -0.78 8.70 6.31
N ARG A 96 -1.83 8.71 5.48
CA ARG A 96 -1.80 8.25 4.09
C ARG A 96 -2.47 9.28 3.19
N LEU A 97 -1.68 9.91 2.32
CA LEU A 97 -2.13 10.90 1.35
C LEU A 97 -2.16 10.28 -0.04
N SER A 98 -3.21 10.53 -0.82
CA SER A 98 -3.46 9.80 -2.07
C SER A 98 -4.17 10.64 -3.12
N THR A 99 -4.00 10.31 -4.40
CA THR A 99 -4.99 10.66 -5.45
C THR A 99 -6.21 9.72 -5.33
N VAL A 100 -7.20 9.76 -6.23
CA VAL A 100 -8.43 8.93 -6.15
C VAL A 100 -8.57 7.99 -7.32
N ALA A 101 -8.61 8.53 -8.55
CA ALA A 101 -9.03 7.80 -9.73
C ALA A 101 -7.90 6.96 -10.34
N GLY A 102 -6.67 7.48 -10.30
CA GLY A 102 -5.50 6.82 -10.89
C GLY A 102 -5.12 5.51 -10.21
N GLU A 103 -4.54 4.59 -11.00
CA GLU A 103 -3.97 3.33 -10.50
C GLU A 103 -2.68 3.57 -9.70
N LYS A 104 -2.11 2.53 -9.09
CA LYS A 104 -0.90 2.60 -8.24
C LYS A 104 0.28 3.36 -8.87
N ASP A 105 0.43 3.29 -10.20
CA ASP A 105 1.56 3.88 -10.93
C ASP A 105 1.20 5.18 -11.66
N SER A 106 0.04 5.77 -11.36
CA SER A 106 -0.37 7.07 -11.89
C SER A 106 0.47 8.24 -11.33
N SER A 107 0.41 9.39 -12.01
CA SER A 107 1.14 10.60 -11.59
C SER A 107 0.47 11.28 -10.40
N ASP A 108 1.28 11.74 -9.43
CA ASP A 108 0.82 12.51 -8.27
C ASP A 108 0.29 13.91 -8.64
N THR A 109 0.62 14.40 -9.85
CA THR A 109 0.26 15.74 -10.32
C THR A 109 -0.99 15.80 -11.17
N LEU A 110 -1.73 14.69 -11.32
CA LEU A 110 -3.02 14.69 -12.00
C LEU A 110 -4.05 15.52 -11.23
N ARG A 111 -4.93 16.22 -11.94
CA ARG A 111 -6.09 16.88 -11.31
C ARG A 111 -7.00 15.80 -10.73
N ASP A 112 -7.14 15.81 -9.41
CA ASP A 112 -7.96 14.85 -8.67
C ASP A 112 -8.21 15.39 -7.26
N ILE A 113 -9.17 14.83 -6.53
CA ILE A 113 -9.26 15.03 -5.08
C ILE A 113 -8.03 14.40 -4.42
N ARG A 114 -7.63 14.90 -3.25
CA ARG A 114 -6.59 14.27 -2.43
C ARG A 114 -7.22 13.62 -1.21
N GLY A 115 -7.08 12.30 -1.10
CA GLY A 115 -7.43 11.58 0.12
C GLY A 115 -6.46 11.95 1.23
N PHE A 116 -6.99 12.29 2.40
CA PHE A 116 -6.26 12.66 3.60
C PHE A 116 -6.73 11.76 4.75
N ALA A 117 -6.12 10.57 4.86
CA ALA A 117 -6.46 9.61 5.89
C ALA A 117 -5.44 9.65 7.03
N LEU A 118 -5.93 9.76 8.27
CA LEU A 118 -5.13 9.72 9.49
C LEU A 118 -5.61 8.58 10.38
N LYS A 119 -4.68 7.73 10.83
CA LYS A 119 -4.91 6.73 11.87
C LYS A 119 -4.28 7.23 13.16
N PHE A 120 -5.09 7.48 14.18
CA PHE A 120 -4.66 7.85 15.52
C PHE A 120 -4.57 6.59 16.38
N LYS A 121 -3.40 6.33 16.96
CA LYS A 121 -3.19 5.23 17.90
C LYS A 121 -3.47 5.72 19.31
N THR A 122 -4.72 5.62 19.75
CA THR A 122 -5.16 6.08 21.06
C THR A 122 -5.19 4.95 22.08
N GLU A 123 -5.30 5.28 23.37
CA GLU A 123 -5.43 4.29 24.45
C GLU A 123 -6.80 3.58 24.45
N GLU A 124 -7.78 4.14 23.74
CA GLU A 124 -9.13 3.57 23.56
C GLU A 124 -9.24 2.72 22.27
N GLY A 125 -8.12 2.58 21.55
CA GLY A 125 -8.04 1.91 20.26
C GLY A 125 -7.67 2.84 19.11
N ASN A 126 -7.63 2.29 17.90
CA ASN A 126 -7.31 3.09 16.72
C ASN A 126 -8.54 3.90 16.28
N TRP A 127 -8.36 5.21 16.09
CA TRP A 127 -9.36 6.04 15.43
C TRP A 127 -8.89 6.39 14.03
N ASP A 128 -9.68 6.04 13.01
CA ASP A 128 -9.39 6.34 11.61
C ASP A 128 -10.24 7.53 11.13
N PHE A 129 -9.59 8.68 10.96
CA PHE A 129 -10.18 9.84 10.30
C PHE A 129 -9.91 9.75 8.79
N VAL A 130 -10.92 9.33 8.03
CA VAL A 130 -10.82 9.10 6.58
C VAL A 130 -11.44 10.27 5.83
N GLY A 131 -10.64 11.31 5.59
CA GLY A 131 -11.06 12.56 4.95
C GLY A 131 -10.50 12.77 3.54
N ASN A 132 -10.83 13.93 2.98
CA ASN A 132 -10.27 14.48 1.74
C ASN A 132 -9.78 15.92 1.97
N ASP A 133 -9.07 16.47 1.01
CA ASP A 133 -8.65 17.88 0.97
C ASP A 133 -9.80 18.87 0.65
N LEU A 134 -10.95 18.36 0.22
CA LEU A 134 -12.16 19.14 -0.01
C LEU A 134 -13.19 18.98 1.11
N PRO A 135 -13.90 20.05 1.51
CA PRO A 135 -14.94 20.00 2.54
C PRO A 135 -16.30 19.48 2.03
N VAL A 136 -16.38 19.14 0.75
CA VAL A 136 -17.60 18.65 0.07
C VAL A 136 -17.26 17.45 -0.82
N PHE A 137 -18.28 16.77 -1.32
CA PHE A 137 -18.12 15.64 -2.22
C PHE A 137 -19.10 15.71 -3.39
N PHE A 138 -18.81 14.98 -4.47
CA PHE A 138 -19.58 15.04 -5.73
C PHE A 138 -21.02 14.52 -5.62
N ILE A 139 -21.29 13.69 -4.63
CA ILE A 139 -22.57 13.01 -4.46
C ILE A 139 -23.01 13.08 -3.00
N ARG A 140 -24.33 13.04 -2.80
CA ARG A 140 -24.99 12.94 -1.49
C ARG A 140 -25.74 11.62 -1.29
N ASP A 141 -25.70 10.75 -2.30
CA ASP A 141 -26.36 9.44 -2.31
C ASP A 141 -25.30 8.36 -2.51
N PRO A 142 -25.09 7.45 -1.55
CA PRO A 142 -24.04 6.43 -1.62
C PRO A 142 -24.23 5.46 -2.80
N ALA A 143 -25.45 5.24 -3.29
CA ALA A 143 -25.69 4.36 -4.42
C ALA A 143 -24.98 4.83 -5.70
N LYS A 144 -24.70 6.14 -5.81
CA LYS A 144 -24.02 6.75 -6.95
C LYS A 144 -22.49 6.64 -6.90
N PHE A 145 -21.91 6.19 -5.78
CA PHE A 145 -20.44 6.12 -5.60
C PHE A 145 -19.77 5.21 -6.63
N LEU A 146 -20.42 4.08 -6.95
CA LEU A 146 -19.90 3.14 -7.95
C LEU A 146 -19.87 3.77 -9.35
N SER A 147 -20.94 4.46 -9.75
CA SER A 147 -21.03 5.10 -11.06
C SER A 147 -20.06 6.27 -11.18
N LEU A 148 -19.94 7.10 -10.14
CA LEU A 148 -18.96 8.20 -10.08
C LEU A 148 -17.53 7.70 -10.30
N ASN A 149 -17.12 6.65 -9.58
CA ASN A 149 -15.74 6.15 -9.71
C ASN A 149 -15.50 5.44 -11.04
N ARG A 150 -16.53 4.84 -11.64
CA ARG A 150 -16.43 4.27 -12.99
C ARG A 150 -16.26 5.36 -14.05
N SER A 151 -16.97 6.49 -13.94
CA SER A 151 -16.84 7.59 -14.91
C SER A 151 -15.46 8.26 -14.90
N HIS A 152 -14.79 8.28 -13.76
CA HIS A 152 -13.46 8.89 -13.60
C HIS A 152 -12.30 7.93 -13.91
N LYS A 153 -12.60 6.67 -14.28
CA LYS A 153 -11.61 5.62 -14.57
C LYS A 153 -11.63 5.27 -16.07
N ARG A 154 -10.94 4.18 -16.42
CA ARG A 154 -10.81 3.70 -17.80
C ARG A 154 -12.13 3.19 -18.35
N HIS A 155 -12.40 3.52 -19.61
CA HIS A 155 -13.50 2.94 -20.37
C HIS A 155 -13.31 1.41 -20.50
N PRO A 156 -14.36 0.61 -20.27
CA PRO A 156 -14.23 -0.86 -20.13
C PRO A 156 -13.79 -1.58 -21.41
N GLN A 157 -14.03 -1.00 -22.60
CA GLN A 157 -13.62 -1.61 -23.88
C GLN A 157 -12.22 -1.19 -24.32
N THR A 158 -11.80 0.04 -24.01
CA THR A 158 -10.60 0.66 -24.59
C THR A 158 -9.47 0.81 -23.58
N ALA A 159 -9.75 0.61 -22.29
CA ALA A 159 -8.80 0.75 -21.19
C ALA A 159 -8.09 2.13 -21.14
N VAL A 160 -8.71 3.18 -21.66
CA VAL A 160 -8.23 4.56 -21.60
C VAL A 160 -9.27 5.48 -20.96
N ALA A 161 -8.85 6.65 -20.48
CA ALA A 161 -9.78 7.64 -19.98
C ALA A 161 -10.70 8.16 -21.10
N ASP A 162 -11.95 8.49 -20.77
CA ASP A 162 -12.96 8.94 -21.71
C ASP A 162 -13.73 10.13 -21.16
N SER A 163 -13.65 11.28 -21.83
CA SER A 163 -14.31 12.51 -21.40
C SER A 163 -15.82 12.51 -21.60
N SER A 164 -16.37 11.57 -22.36
CA SER A 164 -17.83 11.41 -22.50
C SER A 164 -18.46 10.64 -21.33
N MET A 165 -17.65 9.89 -20.58
CA MET A 165 -18.07 9.23 -19.35
C MET A 165 -18.06 10.19 -18.16
N PHE A 166 -17.08 11.11 -18.13
CA PHE A 166 -16.83 12.08 -17.05
C PHE A 166 -17.98 13.07 -16.86
#